data_AF-A0A9J6D7C6-F1
#
_entry.id   AF-A0A9J6D7C6-F1
#
_cell.length_a   1.000
_cell.length_b   1.000
_cell.length_c   1.000
_cell.angle_alpha   90.00
_cell.angle_beta   90.00
_cell.angle_gamma   90.00
#
_symmetry.space_group_name_H-M   'P 1'
#
loop_
_entity.id
_entity.type
_entity.pdbx_description
1 polymer ?
#
loop_
_entity_poly.entity_id
_entity_poly.type
_entity_poly.pdbx_seq_one_letter_code
_entity_poly.pdbx_strand_id
1 'polypeptide(L)'
;MTVTDKTPLLVIGKSAKPGCFKGARLPSGVIYRSNTKAWMTAKLSEEYMRLIDCRFAAKNRRVVIILDNALAHVALDNLTAVKLAFLPPNTTAIAQPLDQGIIRAVKQLYKKNLLRRFLLAIECGKLFSIDLIGAIHLLEYSWRQVEATTVQNCFKRAGFSVCAGDADDTSDTIDQTSDIVDEACKTLLAEVLERQGVTEGISFPDFRDTDSDVQTSPDMSDEAIVASVVEVSPNDIESDNTGDPGPTVAEAAHCVSVMRVFAEKRGLVEKLAHSISEFEAAVVAARPPRRQMKITDFIRRS
;
A
#
# COMPACT_ATOMS: atom_id res chain seq x y z
N MET A 1 -11.95 -6.53 -22.85
CA MET A 1 -11.41 -6.83 -21.50
C MET A 1 -11.19 -5.49 -20.80
N THR A 2 -11.86 -5.21 -19.68
CA THR A 2 -11.62 -3.97 -18.90
C THR A 2 -10.60 -4.28 -17.80
N VAL A 3 -9.39 -3.73 -17.91
CA VAL A 3 -8.26 -4.03 -17.00
C VAL A 3 -7.96 -2.83 -16.09
N THR A 4 -8.98 -2.26 -15.48
CA THR A 4 -8.86 -1.04 -14.67
C THR A 4 -9.17 -1.27 -13.20
N ASP A 5 -9.76 -2.41 -12.87
CA ASP A 5 -10.17 -2.72 -11.51
C ASP A 5 -8.98 -3.16 -10.67
N LYS A 6 -8.74 -2.45 -9.57
CA LYS A 6 -7.76 -2.84 -8.56
C LYS A 6 -8.44 -3.63 -7.46
N THR A 7 -8.00 -4.85 -7.24
CA THR A 7 -8.41 -5.64 -6.07
C THR A 7 -7.73 -5.11 -4.81
N PRO A 8 -8.28 -5.40 -3.61
CA PRO A 8 -7.62 -5.03 -2.36
C PRO A 8 -6.23 -5.65 -2.27
N LEU A 9 -5.25 -4.93 -1.75
CA LEU A 9 -3.90 -5.46 -1.54
C LEU A 9 -3.92 -6.49 -0.41
N LEU A 10 -3.30 -7.64 -0.65
CA LEU A 10 -2.97 -8.59 0.41
C LEU A 10 -1.58 -8.26 0.96
N VAL A 11 -1.51 -7.90 2.24
CA VAL A 11 -0.26 -7.68 2.96
C VAL A 11 -0.06 -8.83 3.94
N ILE A 12 1.10 -9.49 3.87
CA ILE A 12 1.45 -10.59 4.77
C ILE A 12 2.59 -10.11 5.67
N GLY A 13 2.39 -10.16 6.99
CA GLY A 13 3.43 -9.86 7.96
C GLY A 13 3.79 -11.04 8.85
N LYS A 14 4.75 -10.84 9.75
CA LYS A 14 5.21 -11.91 10.66
C LYS A 14 4.24 -12.19 11.81
N SER A 15 3.73 -11.12 12.42
CA SER A 15 2.83 -11.20 13.58
C SER A 15 1.37 -11.05 13.15
N ALA A 16 0.47 -11.84 13.74
CA ALA A 16 -0.97 -11.70 13.50
C ALA A 16 -1.55 -10.39 14.04
N LYS A 17 -0.95 -9.84 15.10
CA LYS A 17 -1.40 -8.62 15.78
C LYS A 17 -0.19 -7.74 16.12
N PRO A 18 0.41 -7.07 15.13
CA PRO A 18 1.50 -6.14 15.37
C PRO A 18 1.09 -5.07 16.39
N GLY A 19 1.97 -4.70 17.33
CA GLY A 19 1.66 -3.71 18.36
C GLY A 19 1.16 -2.37 17.79
N CYS A 20 1.74 -1.93 16.66
CA CYS A 20 1.33 -0.72 15.94
C CYS A 20 -0.11 -0.74 15.39
N PHE A 21 -0.79 -1.90 15.38
CA PHE A 21 -2.20 -1.97 14.96
C PHE A 21 -3.16 -1.62 16.11
N LYS A 22 -2.67 -1.56 17.36
CA LYS A 22 -3.50 -1.23 18.52
C LYS A 22 -4.02 0.20 18.39
N GLY A 23 -5.35 0.34 18.30
CA GLY A 23 -6.00 1.64 18.13
C GLY A 23 -5.92 2.22 16.71
N ALA A 24 -5.25 1.56 15.78
CA ALA A 24 -5.20 1.93 14.37
C ALA A 24 -6.17 1.08 13.54
N ARG A 25 -6.56 1.59 12.37
CA ARG A 25 -7.38 0.85 11.39
C ARG A 25 -6.57 0.62 10.13
N LEU A 26 -6.73 -0.55 9.52
CA LEU A 26 -6.18 -0.80 8.19
C LEU A 26 -6.93 0.03 7.14
N PRO A 27 -6.25 0.46 6.06
CA PRO A 27 -6.92 1.02 4.90
C PRO A 27 -7.99 0.07 4.35
N SER A 28 -9.11 0.60 3.87
CA SER A 28 -10.24 -0.21 3.36
C SER A 28 -9.87 -1.04 2.12
N GLY A 29 -8.83 -0.64 1.39
CA GLY A 29 -8.25 -1.36 0.25
C GLY A 29 -7.21 -2.42 0.62
N VAL A 30 -7.01 -2.76 1.90
CA VAL A 30 -5.99 -3.70 2.35
C VAL A 30 -6.60 -4.85 3.16
N ILE A 31 -6.10 -6.05 2.91
CA ILE A 31 -6.31 -7.24 3.71
C ILE A 31 -4.98 -7.63 4.33
N TYR A 32 -4.94 -7.78 5.65
CA TYR A 32 -3.75 -8.24 6.36
C TYR A 32 -3.86 -9.72 6.72
N ARG A 33 -2.78 -10.46 6.51
CA ARG A 33 -2.58 -11.84 6.97
C ARG A 33 -1.20 -11.96 7.59
N SER A 34 -0.96 -13.07 8.28
CA SER A 34 0.33 -13.31 8.90
C SER A 34 0.77 -14.76 8.81
N ASN A 35 2.08 -14.95 8.70
CA ASN A 35 2.76 -16.20 9.03
C ASN A 35 4.19 -15.87 9.46
N THR A 36 4.89 -16.82 10.07
CA THR A 36 6.23 -16.61 10.66
C THR A 36 7.27 -16.07 9.69
N LYS A 37 7.17 -16.39 8.40
CA LYS A 37 8.11 -15.94 7.35
C LYS A 37 7.67 -14.68 6.62
N ALA A 38 6.44 -14.23 6.81
CA ALA A 38 5.77 -13.20 6.00
C ALA A 38 5.73 -13.53 4.48
N TRP A 39 5.68 -14.82 4.13
CA TRP A 39 5.67 -15.28 2.74
C TRP A 39 4.26 -15.57 2.23
N MET A 40 4.07 -15.51 0.91
CA MET A 40 2.90 -16.10 0.29
C MET A 40 2.95 -17.64 0.44
N THR A 41 1.82 -18.25 0.79
CA THR A 41 1.67 -19.71 0.89
C THR A 41 0.45 -20.17 0.09
N ALA A 42 0.40 -21.46 -0.27
CA ALA A 42 -0.75 -22.04 -0.97
C ALA A 42 -2.08 -21.76 -0.25
N LYS A 43 -2.10 -21.93 1.08
CA LYS A 43 -3.27 -21.65 1.92
C LYS A 43 -3.68 -20.17 1.86
N LEU A 44 -2.73 -19.24 2.01
CA LEU A 44 -3.05 -17.80 1.98
C LEU A 44 -3.51 -17.36 0.59
N SER A 45 -2.90 -17.90 -0.47
CA SER A 45 -3.30 -17.67 -1.85
C SER A 45 -4.73 -18.17 -2.10
N GLU A 46 -5.05 -19.40 -1.64
CA GLU A 46 -6.41 -19.96 -1.72
C GLU A 46 -7.44 -19.08 -0.99
N GLU A 47 -7.20 -18.75 0.28
CA GLU A 47 -8.10 -17.91 1.08
C GLU A 47 -8.37 -16.57 0.38
N TYR A 48 -7.32 -15.97 -0.17
CA TYR A 48 -7.43 -14.71 -0.90
C TYR A 48 -8.22 -14.87 -2.20
N MET A 49 -7.96 -15.90 -3.01
CA MET A 49 -8.70 -16.15 -4.25
C MET A 49 -10.19 -16.42 -3.98
N ARG A 50 -10.54 -17.19 -2.95
CA ARG A 50 -11.94 -17.42 -2.57
C ARG A 50 -12.63 -16.13 -2.11
N LEU A 51 -11.94 -15.27 -1.38
CA LEU A 51 -12.48 -13.95 -1.01
C LEU A 51 -12.75 -13.09 -2.25
N ILE A 52 -11.83 -13.09 -3.22
CA ILE A 52 -11.99 -12.36 -4.48
C ILE A 52 -13.15 -12.93 -5.30
N ASP A 53 -13.31 -14.27 -5.36
CA ASP A 53 -14.44 -14.94 -5.98
C ASP A 53 -15.77 -14.46 -5.41
N CYS A 54 -15.93 -14.51 -4.08
CA CYS A 54 -17.12 -14.00 -3.40
C CYS A 54 -17.41 -12.53 -3.72
N ARG A 55 -16.38 -11.68 -3.79
CA ARG A 55 -16.55 -10.25 -4.12
C ARG A 55 -17.04 -10.02 -5.54
N PHE A 56 -16.58 -10.80 -6.50
CA PHE A 56 -17.03 -10.69 -7.89
C PHE A 56 -18.39 -11.38 -8.11
N ALA A 57 -18.65 -12.51 -7.45
CA ALA A 57 -19.95 -13.17 -7.43
C ALA A 57 -21.04 -12.25 -6.87
N ALA A 58 -20.78 -11.56 -5.74
CA ALA A 58 -21.71 -10.59 -5.16
C ALA A 58 -22.00 -9.40 -6.09
N LYS A 59 -21.10 -9.09 -7.02
CA LYS A 59 -21.28 -8.05 -8.05
C LYS A 59 -21.88 -8.61 -9.35
N ASN A 60 -22.21 -9.90 -9.40
CA ASN A 60 -22.62 -10.62 -10.61
C ASN A 60 -21.65 -10.42 -11.79
N ARG A 61 -20.34 -10.45 -11.50
CA ARG A 61 -19.28 -10.25 -12.48
C ARG A 61 -18.41 -11.49 -12.55
N ARG A 62 -18.04 -11.90 -13.77
CA ARG A 62 -17.06 -12.96 -14.00
C ARG A 62 -15.74 -12.37 -14.46
N VAL A 63 -14.63 -12.87 -13.92
CA VAL A 63 -13.29 -12.38 -14.19
C VAL A 63 -12.30 -13.53 -14.40
N VAL A 64 -11.22 -13.24 -15.12
CA VAL A 64 -10.06 -14.13 -15.23
C VAL A 64 -8.92 -13.49 -14.44
N ILE A 65 -8.29 -14.27 -13.56
CA ILE A 65 -7.06 -13.88 -12.86
C ILE A 65 -5.91 -14.66 -13.46
N ILE A 66 -4.88 -13.93 -13.89
CA ILE A 66 -3.66 -14.50 -14.47
C ILE A 66 -2.62 -14.63 -13.34
N LEU A 67 -2.04 -15.82 -13.19
CA LEU A 67 -1.04 -16.14 -12.17
C LEU A 67 0.21 -16.71 -12.84
N ASP A 68 1.38 -16.50 -12.24
CA ASP A 68 2.57 -17.30 -12.56
C ASP A 68 2.46 -18.71 -11.95
N ASN A 69 3.52 -19.50 -12.14
CA ASN A 69 3.61 -20.86 -11.63
C ASN A 69 4.35 -20.94 -10.27
N ALA A 70 4.30 -19.88 -9.44
CA ALA A 70 4.87 -19.95 -8.10
C ALA A 70 4.22 -21.08 -7.27
N LEU A 71 4.98 -21.72 -6.39
CA LEU A 71 4.49 -22.83 -5.56
C LEU A 71 3.27 -22.48 -4.70
N ALA A 72 3.13 -21.21 -4.33
CA ALA A 72 1.99 -20.74 -3.57
C ALA A 72 0.72 -20.61 -4.41
N HIS A 73 0.79 -20.70 -5.74
CA HIS A 73 -0.35 -20.58 -6.63
C HIS A 73 -0.82 -21.98 -7.05
N VAL A 74 -1.79 -22.49 -6.30
CA VAL A 74 -2.43 -23.77 -6.57
C VAL A 74 -3.69 -23.58 -7.42
N ALA A 75 -4.00 -24.56 -8.26
CA ALA A 75 -5.28 -24.62 -8.95
C ALA A 75 -6.41 -24.78 -7.91
N LEU A 76 -7.51 -24.05 -8.11
CA LEU A 76 -8.65 -24.05 -7.21
C LEU A 76 -9.92 -24.45 -7.95
N ASP A 77 -10.63 -25.40 -7.35
CA ASP A 77 -11.95 -25.82 -7.83
C ASP A 77 -13.08 -25.04 -7.15
N ASN A 78 -14.26 -25.10 -7.77
CA ASN A 78 -15.53 -24.56 -7.24
C ASN A 78 -15.56 -23.03 -7.06
N LEU A 79 -14.76 -22.29 -7.85
CA LEU A 79 -14.91 -20.84 -7.98
C LEU A 79 -16.09 -20.51 -8.91
N THR A 80 -16.91 -19.54 -8.53
CA THR A 80 -18.18 -19.23 -9.21
C THR A 80 -18.09 -18.05 -10.17
N ALA A 81 -17.17 -17.12 -9.88
CA ALA A 81 -16.99 -15.85 -10.58
C ALA A 81 -15.57 -15.67 -11.13
N VAL A 82 -14.58 -16.28 -10.49
CA VAL A 82 -13.17 -16.19 -10.87
C VAL A 82 -12.76 -17.45 -11.64
N LYS A 83 -12.14 -17.26 -12.79
CA LYS A 83 -11.38 -18.30 -13.49
C LYS A 83 -9.89 -18.02 -13.33
N LEU A 84 -9.14 -18.98 -12.81
CA LEU A 84 -7.68 -18.90 -12.75
C LEU A 84 -7.08 -19.32 -14.10
N ALA A 85 -6.10 -18.55 -14.57
CA ALA A 85 -5.31 -18.85 -15.77
C ALA A 85 -3.83 -18.76 -15.40
N PHE A 86 -3.10 -19.85 -15.59
CA PHE A 86 -1.67 -19.91 -15.30
C PHE A 86 -0.87 -19.59 -16.55
N LEU A 87 0.15 -18.74 -16.40
CA LEU A 87 1.09 -18.44 -17.47
C LEU A 87 1.93 -19.68 -17.83
N PRO A 88 2.42 -19.81 -19.07
CA PRO A 88 3.37 -20.87 -19.40
C PRO A 88 4.64 -20.77 -18.52
N PRO A 89 5.27 -21.90 -18.17
CA PRO A 89 6.53 -21.89 -17.42
C PRO A 89 7.59 -20.97 -18.05
N ASN A 90 8.38 -20.30 -17.22
CA ASN A 90 9.48 -19.41 -17.64
C ASN A 90 9.07 -18.20 -18.51
N THR A 91 7.80 -17.80 -18.48
CA THR A 91 7.33 -16.62 -19.25
C THR A 91 7.04 -15.39 -18.40
N THR A 92 7.21 -15.46 -17.08
CA THR A 92 6.86 -14.39 -16.12
C THR A 92 7.40 -13.02 -16.55
N ALA A 93 8.69 -12.90 -16.84
CA ALA A 93 9.31 -11.62 -17.22
C ALA A 93 8.70 -10.98 -18.50
N ILE A 94 8.07 -11.76 -19.37
CA ILE A 94 7.54 -11.30 -20.66
C ILE A 94 6.02 -11.18 -20.64
N ALA A 95 5.34 -12.16 -20.05
CA ALA A 95 3.89 -12.32 -20.13
C ALA A 95 3.15 -11.92 -18.85
N GLN A 96 3.84 -11.63 -17.74
CA GLN A 96 3.18 -11.20 -16.50
C GLN A 96 2.99 -9.68 -16.49
N PRO A 97 1.74 -9.17 -16.49
CA PRO A 97 1.51 -7.72 -16.52
C PRO A 97 2.05 -6.99 -15.29
N LEU A 98 2.12 -7.67 -14.12
CA LEU A 98 2.68 -7.07 -12.91
C LEU A 98 4.16 -6.72 -13.08
N ASP A 99 4.91 -7.57 -13.81
CA ASP A 99 6.33 -7.38 -14.12
C ASP A 99 6.55 -6.46 -15.33
N GLN A 100 5.52 -6.19 -16.14
CA GLN A 100 5.55 -5.22 -17.24
C GLN A 100 5.51 -3.75 -16.80
N GLY A 101 5.66 -3.47 -15.50
CA GLY A 101 5.84 -2.11 -14.98
C GLY A 101 4.89 -1.71 -13.85
N ILE A 102 3.85 -2.51 -13.54
CA ILE A 102 2.93 -2.19 -12.44
C ILE A 102 3.67 -2.20 -11.10
N ILE A 103 4.48 -3.23 -10.82
CA ILE A 103 5.28 -3.31 -9.59
C ILE A 103 6.24 -2.12 -9.51
N ARG A 104 6.96 -1.81 -10.60
CA ARG A 104 7.86 -0.66 -10.68
C ARG A 104 7.13 0.66 -10.36
N ALA A 105 5.96 0.89 -10.95
CA ALA A 105 5.16 2.08 -10.71
C ALA A 105 4.74 2.22 -9.23
N VAL A 106 4.33 1.12 -8.60
CA VAL A 106 4.03 1.10 -7.16
C VAL A 106 5.26 1.44 -6.33
N LYS A 107 6.43 0.84 -6.62
CA LYS A 107 7.68 1.13 -5.92
C LYS A 107 8.10 2.59 -6.07
N GLN A 108 8.06 3.14 -7.28
CA GLN A 108 8.36 4.55 -7.54
C GLN A 108 7.47 5.48 -6.72
N LEU A 109 6.15 5.28 -6.77
CA LEU A 109 5.20 6.11 -6.02
C LEU A 109 5.36 5.94 -4.51
N TYR A 110 5.63 4.72 -4.02
CA TYR A 110 5.91 4.47 -2.61
C TYR A 110 7.14 5.24 -2.14
N LYS A 111 8.26 5.12 -2.87
CA LYS A 111 9.53 5.76 -2.55
C LYS A 111 9.42 7.28 -2.63
N LYS A 112 8.72 7.82 -3.64
CA LYS A 112 8.38 9.24 -3.74
C LYS A 112 7.66 9.75 -2.50
N ASN A 113 6.62 9.04 -2.07
CA ASN A 113 5.80 9.45 -0.93
C ASN A 113 6.55 9.25 0.39
N LEU A 114 7.43 8.25 0.47
CA LEU A 114 8.34 8.05 1.60
C LEU A 114 9.31 9.23 1.75
N LEU A 115 9.98 9.63 0.67
CA LEU A 115 10.91 10.76 0.65
C LEU A 115 10.21 12.07 1.04
N ARG A 116 8.98 12.30 0.56
CA ARG A 116 8.17 13.46 0.99
C ARG A 116 7.92 13.46 2.50
N ARG A 117 7.56 12.31 3.08
CA ARG A 117 7.38 12.20 4.54
C ARG A 117 8.69 12.40 5.30
N PHE A 118 9.80 11.93 4.73
CA PHE A 118 11.12 12.14 5.28
C PHE A 118 11.47 13.63 5.34
N LEU A 119 11.33 14.35 4.22
CA LEU A 119 11.57 15.80 4.17
C LEU A 119 10.70 16.56 5.17
N LEU A 120 9.41 16.21 5.28
CA LEU A 120 8.53 16.82 6.28
C LEU A 120 8.99 16.57 7.71
N ALA A 121 9.54 15.40 8.02
CA ALA A 121 10.10 15.12 9.34
C ALA A 121 11.34 15.98 9.61
N ILE A 122 12.23 16.14 8.62
CA ILE A 122 13.39 17.04 8.71
C ILE A 122 12.95 18.48 8.99
N GLU A 123 11.97 19.01 8.23
CA GLU A 123 11.44 20.37 8.41
C GLU A 123 10.84 20.58 9.81
N CYS A 124 10.28 19.52 10.40
CA CYS A 124 9.74 19.56 11.76
C CYS A 124 10.81 19.32 12.85
N GLY A 125 12.08 19.13 12.49
CA GLY A 125 13.15 18.77 13.41
C GLY A 125 12.95 17.41 14.10
N LYS A 126 12.22 16.49 13.45
CA LYS A 126 11.91 15.15 13.99
C LYS A 126 12.71 14.08 13.27
N LEU A 127 13.08 13.04 14.02
CA LEU A 127 13.61 11.82 13.41
C LEU A 127 12.53 11.15 12.57
N PHE A 128 12.86 10.85 11.31
CA PHE A 128 11.96 10.11 10.45
C PHE A 128 11.88 8.65 10.93
N SER A 129 10.66 8.18 11.18
CA SER A 129 10.37 6.77 11.44
C SER A 129 9.04 6.40 10.78
N ILE A 130 8.94 5.15 10.36
CA ILE A 130 7.71 4.58 9.80
C ILE A 130 7.52 3.19 10.39
N ASP A 131 6.37 2.98 11.03
CA ASP A 131 5.97 1.68 11.52
C ASP A 131 5.22 0.88 10.44
N LEU A 132 4.88 -0.38 10.74
CA LEU A 132 4.22 -1.25 9.77
C LEU A 132 2.85 -0.69 9.33
N ILE A 133 2.04 -0.14 10.24
CA ILE A 133 0.74 0.43 9.86
C ILE A 133 0.91 1.67 8.99
N GLY A 134 1.89 2.53 9.28
CA GLY A 134 2.24 3.69 8.47
C GLY A 134 2.75 3.30 7.08
N ALA A 135 3.54 2.22 6.98
CA ALA A 135 4.00 1.65 5.72
C ALA A 135 2.83 1.06 4.90
N ILE A 136 1.88 0.36 5.53
CA ILE A 136 0.69 -0.16 4.86
C ILE A 136 -0.19 0.96 4.30
N HIS A 137 -0.39 2.04 5.06
CA HIS A 137 -1.12 3.21 4.55
C HIS A 137 -0.39 3.87 3.37
N LEU A 138 0.94 3.97 3.44
CA LEU A 138 1.74 4.52 2.37
C LEU A 138 1.69 3.65 1.10
N LEU A 139 1.68 2.32 1.27
CA LEU A 139 1.54 1.35 0.19
C LEU A 139 0.16 1.45 -0.47
N GLU A 140 -0.92 1.47 0.31
CA GLU A 140 -2.28 1.60 -0.23
C GLU A 140 -2.46 2.93 -0.98
N TYR A 141 -1.97 4.02 -0.39
CA TYR A 141 -2.01 5.34 -1.02
C TYR A 141 -1.22 5.37 -2.34
N SER A 142 -0.07 4.70 -2.40
CA SER A 142 0.76 4.64 -3.61
C SER A 142 0.12 3.75 -4.67
N TRP A 143 -0.49 2.64 -4.28
CA TRP A 143 -1.25 1.77 -5.19
C TRP A 143 -2.44 2.48 -5.82
N ARG A 144 -3.16 3.30 -5.04
CA ARG A 144 -4.28 4.10 -5.56
C ARG A 144 -3.85 5.11 -6.63
N GLN A 145 -2.65 5.66 -6.52
CA GLN A 145 -2.09 6.62 -7.47
C GLN A 145 -1.64 6.00 -8.81
N VAL A 146 -1.43 4.68 -8.89
CA VAL A 146 -1.10 4.04 -10.18
C VAL A 146 -2.22 4.30 -11.17
N GLU A 147 -1.93 4.84 -12.34
CA GLU A 147 -3.00 5.20 -13.28
C GLU A 147 -3.58 3.97 -13.97
N ALA A 148 -4.87 4.06 -14.35
CA ALA A 148 -5.53 3.00 -15.10
C ALA A 148 -4.85 2.76 -16.47
N THR A 149 -4.33 3.82 -17.09
CA THR A 149 -3.53 3.80 -18.31
C THR A 149 -2.25 2.98 -18.14
N THR A 150 -1.52 3.18 -17.03
CA THR A 150 -0.35 2.35 -16.69
C THR A 150 -0.71 0.88 -16.65
N VAL A 151 -1.78 0.51 -15.93
CA VAL A 151 -2.22 -0.90 -15.83
C VAL A 151 -2.60 -1.46 -17.20
N GLN A 152 -3.41 -0.74 -17.98
CA GLN A 152 -3.83 -1.17 -19.32
C GLN A 152 -2.63 -1.39 -20.25
N ASN A 153 -1.67 -0.46 -20.25
CA ASN A 153 -0.52 -0.56 -21.12
C ASN A 153 0.43 -1.70 -20.70
N CYS A 154 0.60 -1.97 -19.40
CA CYS A 154 1.34 -3.14 -18.93
C CYS A 154 0.70 -4.45 -19.38
N PHE A 155 -0.64 -4.53 -19.37
CA PHE A 155 -1.36 -5.69 -19.92
C PHE A 155 -1.18 -5.79 -21.44
N LYS A 156 -1.23 -4.67 -22.18
CA LYS A 156 -0.95 -4.65 -23.62
C LYS A 156 0.46 -5.16 -23.94
N ARG A 157 1.48 -4.71 -23.19
CA ARG A 157 2.88 -5.18 -23.32
C ARG A 157 3.03 -6.66 -23.03
N ALA A 158 2.27 -7.19 -22.07
CA ALA A 158 2.20 -8.62 -21.77
C ALA A 158 1.42 -9.44 -22.82
N GLY A 159 0.95 -8.83 -23.91
CA GLY A 159 0.22 -9.49 -24.99
C GLY A 159 -1.30 -9.53 -24.81
N PHE A 160 -1.85 -8.95 -23.74
CA PHE A 160 -3.28 -8.86 -23.51
C PHE A 160 -3.85 -7.60 -24.17
N SER A 161 -4.13 -7.70 -25.48
CA SER A 161 -4.81 -6.63 -26.21
C SER A 161 -6.31 -6.89 -26.32
N VAL A 162 -7.11 -5.83 -26.18
CA VAL A 162 -8.52 -5.89 -26.56
C VAL A 162 -8.56 -5.78 -28.08
N CYS A 163 -9.24 -6.71 -28.76
CA CYS A 163 -9.53 -6.55 -30.19
C CYS A 163 -10.46 -5.33 -30.39
N ALA A 164 -9.87 -4.18 -30.62
CA ALA A 164 -10.48 -3.05 -31.30
C ALA A 164 -9.36 -2.49 -32.18
N GLY A 165 -9.56 -2.53 -33.49
CA GLY A 165 -8.58 -2.09 -34.46
C GLY A 165 -8.35 -0.59 -34.30
N ASP A 166 -7.25 -0.25 -33.64
CA ASP A 166 -6.48 0.97 -33.88
C ASP A 166 -5.03 0.64 -33.50
N ALA A 167 -4.21 0.50 -34.53
CA ALA A 167 -2.77 0.56 -34.39
C ALA A 167 -2.41 2.04 -34.23
N ASP A 168 -1.98 2.47 -33.04
CA ASP A 168 -1.02 3.57 -32.95
C ASP A 168 -0.30 3.67 -31.58
N ASP A 169 0.85 4.35 -31.64
CA ASP A 169 1.87 4.66 -30.63
C ASP A 169 1.37 4.82 -29.17
N THR A 170 1.59 3.79 -28.34
CA THR A 170 1.26 3.85 -26.89
C THR A 170 2.44 3.50 -25.97
N SER A 171 3.57 3.04 -26.52
CA SER A 171 4.80 2.81 -25.74
C SER A 171 5.26 4.11 -25.07
N ASP A 172 5.19 5.22 -25.80
CA ASP A 172 5.75 6.52 -25.39
C ASP A 172 5.07 7.11 -24.15
N THR A 173 3.79 6.83 -23.91
CA THR A 173 3.03 7.46 -22.80
C THR A 173 3.35 6.88 -21.41
N ILE A 174 3.66 5.58 -21.30
CA ILE A 174 4.10 4.99 -20.02
C ILE A 174 5.47 5.54 -19.67
N ASP A 175 6.39 5.51 -20.64
CA ASP A 175 7.78 5.90 -20.43
C ASP A 175 7.81 7.37 -20.00
N GLN A 176 7.06 8.27 -20.67
CA GLN A 176 6.92 9.67 -20.25
C GLN A 176 6.37 9.84 -18.82
N THR A 177 5.32 9.11 -18.43
CA THR A 177 4.72 9.25 -17.08
C THR A 177 5.66 8.69 -16.01
N SER A 178 6.29 7.55 -16.27
CA SER A 178 7.30 6.94 -15.42
C SER A 178 8.52 7.86 -15.26
N ASP A 179 8.97 8.49 -16.34
CA ASP A 179 10.14 9.38 -16.34
C ASP A 179 9.89 10.65 -15.54
N ILE A 180 8.70 11.25 -15.66
CA ILE A 180 8.31 12.41 -14.82
C ILE A 180 8.32 12.03 -13.33
N VAL A 181 7.80 10.85 -12.98
CA VAL A 181 7.82 10.36 -11.60
C VAL A 181 9.25 10.11 -11.14
N ASP A 182 10.09 9.48 -11.97
CA ASP A 182 11.49 9.19 -11.66
C ASP A 182 12.31 10.48 -11.45
N GLU A 183 12.17 11.49 -12.30
CA GLU A 183 12.84 12.78 -12.10
C GLU A 183 12.41 13.46 -10.80
N ALA A 184 11.10 13.49 -10.50
CA ALA A 184 10.62 14.02 -9.23
C ALA A 184 11.20 13.24 -8.03
N CYS A 185 11.38 11.92 -8.16
CA CYS A 185 11.98 11.12 -7.09
C CYS A 185 13.48 11.40 -6.94
N LYS A 186 14.22 11.55 -8.05
CA LYS A 186 15.64 11.92 -8.03
C LYS A 186 15.86 13.25 -7.32
N THR A 187 15.05 14.26 -7.63
CA THR A 187 15.11 15.56 -6.95
C THR A 187 14.86 15.42 -5.44
N LEU A 188 13.81 14.70 -5.04
CA LEU A 188 13.49 14.50 -3.62
C LEU A 188 14.59 13.71 -2.89
N LEU A 189 15.15 12.69 -3.53
CA LEU A 189 16.22 11.89 -2.94
C LEU A 189 17.49 12.73 -2.75
N ALA A 190 17.89 13.49 -3.77
CA ALA A 190 19.05 14.38 -3.68
C ALA A 190 18.91 15.38 -2.52
N GLU A 191 17.74 16.00 -2.36
CA GLU A 191 17.47 16.92 -1.26
C GLU A 191 17.54 16.23 0.12
N VAL A 192 16.98 15.01 0.25
CA VAL A 192 17.08 14.24 1.49
C VAL A 192 18.54 13.93 1.83
N LEU A 193 19.31 13.44 0.85
CA LEU A 193 20.71 13.08 1.05
C LEU A 193 21.56 14.30 1.45
N GLU A 194 21.37 15.43 0.77
CA GLU A 194 22.04 16.69 1.10
C GLU A 194 21.73 17.14 2.54
N ARG A 195 20.44 17.17 2.93
CA ARG A 195 20.02 17.58 4.28
C ARG A 195 20.45 16.61 5.38
N GLN A 196 20.70 15.35 5.05
CA GLN A 196 21.25 14.36 5.97
C GLN A 196 22.79 14.33 5.97
N GLY A 197 23.45 15.14 5.14
CA GLY A 197 24.91 15.17 5.05
C GLY A 197 25.52 13.91 4.44
N VAL A 198 24.75 13.15 3.65
CA VAL A 198 25.23 11.93 2.99
C VAL A 198 26.06 12.33 1.76
N THR A 199 27.34 11.97 1.76
CA THR A 199 28.29 12.31 0.69
C THR A 199 28.39 11.24 -0.40
N GLU A 200 27.84 10.05 -0.16
CA GLU A 200 27.80 8.98 -1.15
C GLU A 200 26.68 9.21 -2.16
N GLY A 201 26.99 9.06 -3.45
CA GLY A 201 26.03 9.19 -4.53
C GLY A 201 25.11 7.96 -4.61
N ILE A 202 24.05 7.94 -3.81
CA ILE A 202 23.00 6.92 -3.92
C ILE A 202 22.10 7.26 -5.10
N SER A 203 22.04 6.38 -6.11
CA SER A 203 21.16 6.59 -7.25
C SER A 203 19.70 6.27 -6.90
N PHE A 204 18.76 6.92 -7.57
CA PHE A 204 17.34 6.61 -7.35
C PHE A 204 16.97 5.15 -7.70
N PRO A 205 17.46 4.54 -8.80
CA PRO A 205 17.27 3.11 -9.06
C PRO A 205 17.70 2.22 -7.89
N ASP A 206 18.89 2.44 -7.33
CA ASP A 206 19.39 1.65 -6.20
C ASP A 206 18.50 1.81 -4.95
N PHE A 207 18.05 3.04 -4.68
CA PHE A 207 17.12 3.32 -3.59
C PHE A 207 15.72 2.73 -3.83
N ARG A 208 15.24 2.73 -5.07
CA ARG A 208 13.94 2.17 -5.45
C ARG A 208 13.93 0.66 -5.27
N ASP A 209 15.00 0.01 -5.75
CA ASP A 209 15.07 -1.43 -5.94
C ASP A 209 15.86 -2.14 -4.82
N THR A 210 16.11 -1.45 -3.70
CA THR A 210 16.80 -2.00 -2.52
C THR A 210 16.16 -3.29 -1.96
N ASP A 211 14.87 -3.53 -2.25
CA ASP A 211 14.10 -4.69 -1.80
C ASP A 211 14.06 -5.84 -2.84
N SER A 212 14.78 -5.75 -3.95
CA SER A 212 14.64 -6.71 -5.06
C SER A 212 15.11 -8.12 -4.71
N ASP A 213 16.02 -8.27 -3.74
CA ASP A 213 16.54 -9.57 -3.28
C ASP A 213 15.69 -10.20 -2.16
N VAL A 214 14.58 -9.57 -1.76
CA VAL A 214 13.74 -10.08 -0.67
C VAL A 214 12.90 -11.26 -1.16
N GLN A 215 13.14 -12.44 -0.59
CA GLN A 215 12.30 -13.61 -0.84
C GLN A 215 10.90 -13.43 -0.25
N THR A 216 9.87 -13.60 -1.08
CA THR A 216 8.45 -13.38 -0.71
C THR A 216 7.58 -14.63 -0.79
N SER A 217 8.12 -15.74 -1.31
CA SER A 217 7.43 -17.04 -1.38
C SER A 217 8.45 -18.18 -1.31
N PRO A 218 8.01 -19.41 -0.96
CA PRO A 218 8.87 -20.59 -0.95
C PRO A 218 9.52 -20.86 -2.31
N ASP A 219 10.81 -21.19 -2.31
CA ASP A 219 11.49 -21.74 -3.48
C ASP A 219 11.17 -23.23 -3.64
N MET A 220 11.49 -23.80 -4.81
CA MET A 220 11.29 -25.22 -5.16
C MET A 220 12.13 -26.22 -4.33
N SER A 221 12.71 -25.82 -3.19
CA SER A 221 13.58 -26.68 -2.38
C SER A 221 12.81 -27.41 -1.26
N ASP A 222 13.23 -28.64 -0.97
CA ASP A 222 12.54 -29.58 -0.08
C ASP A 222 12.45 -29.07 1.38
N GLU A 223 13.36 -28.19 1.80
CA GLU A 223 13.39 -27.60 3.15
C GLU A 223 12.22 -26.64 3.42
N ALA A 224 11.62 -26.06 2.38
CA ALA A 224 10.55 -25.09 2.52
C ALA A 224 9.19 -25.72 2.89
N ILE A 225 9.00 -27.01 2.57
CA ILE A 225 7.75 -27.76 2.79
C ILE A 225 7.54 -28.04 4.29
N VAL A 226 8.60 -28.41 5.00
CA VAL A 226 8.53 -28.87 6.41
C VAL A 226 8.16 -27.74 7.38
N ALA A 227 8.52 -26.48 7.07
CA ALA A 227 8.26 -25.34 7.95
C ALA A 227 6.80 -24.82 7.93
N SER A 228 5.98 -25.25 6.96
CA SER A 228 4.59 -24.79 6.79
C SER A 228 3.56 -25.58 7.61
N VAL A 229 3.97 -26.70 8.22
CA VAL A 229 3.11 -27.67 8.91
C VAL A 229 3.04 -27.43 10.43
N VAL A 230 3.83 -26.50 10.98
CA VAL A 230 3.75 -26.21 12.42
C VAL A 230 2.54 -25.31 12.69
N GLU A 231 1.46 -25.93 13.18
CA GLU A 231 0.34 -25.23 13.79
C GLU A 231 0.84 -24.29 14.89
N VAL A 232 0.45 -23.02 14.78
CA VAL A 232 0.75 -21.98 15.76
C VAL A 232 0.08 -22.35 17.09
N SER A 233 0.89 -22.68 18.10
CA SER A 233 0.45 -22.72 19.50
C SER A 233 0.09 -21.31 19.99
N PRO A 234 -0.88 -21.13 20.92
CA PRO A 234 -1.50 -19.82 21.20
C PRO A 234 -0.64 -18.79 21.97
N ASN A 235 0.65 -19.04 22.19
CA ASN A 235 1.47 -18.25 23.10
C ASN A 235 2.54 -17.43 22.35
N ASP A 236 2.09 -16.48 21.53
CA ASP A 236 2.96 -15.38 21.12
C ASP A 236 2.91 -14.28 22.18
N ILE A 237 4.03 -14.18 22.89
CA ILE A 237 4.35 -13.34 24.04
C ILE A 237 3.83 -11.92 23.86
N GLU A 238 3.04 -11.46 24.83
CA GLU A 238 2.72 -10.05 25.04
C GLU A 238 4.02 -9.27 25.24
N SER A 239 4.44 -8.54 24.20
CA SER A 239 5.46 -7.50 24.36
C SER A 239 4.78 -6.29 24.98
N ASP A 240 5.15 -6.05 26.23
CA ASP A 240 4.74 -4.94 27.08
C ASP A 240 5.06 -3.57 26.44
N ASN A 241 4.29 -2.60 26.92
CA ASN A 241 3.81 -1.39 26.28
C ASN A 241 4.63 -0.16 26.69
N THR A 242 5.06 0.64 25.72
CA THR A 242 5.21 2.10 25.90
C THR A 242 4.64 2.82 24.69
N GLY A 243 3.32 2.71 24.48
CA GLY A 243 2.63 3.52 23.48
C GLY A 243 2.66 4.99 23.89
N ASP A 244 3.33 5.82 23.09
CA ASP A 244 3.14 7.27 23.09
C ASP A 244 1.63 7.56 22.98
N PRO A 245 1.02 8.31 23.91
CA PRO A 245 -0.37 8.71 23.76
C PRO A 245 -0.51 9.48 22.46
N GLY A 246 -1.13 8.83 21.46
CA GLY A 246 -1.34 9.42 20.14
C GLY A 246 -2.03 10.79 20.21
N PRO A 247 -1.94 11.58 19.13
CA PRO A 247 -2.34 12.99 19.15
C PRO A 247 -3.81 13.18 19.54
N THR A 248 -4.05 14.19 20.35
CA THR A 248 -5.38 14.60 20.80
C THR A 248 -6.17 15.30 19.69
N VAL A 249 -7.49 15.36 19.84
CA VAL A 249 -8.37 16.09 18.90
C VAL A 249 -8.02 17.59 18.85
N ALA A 250 -7.51 18.16 19.94
CA ALA A 250 -7.09 19.55 19.99
C ALA A 250 -5.82 19.79 19.16
N GLU A 251 -4.83 18.91 19.29
CA GLU A 251 -3.61 18.95 18.47
C GLU A 251 -3.95 18.75 16.99
N ALA A 252 -4.82 17.79 16.67
CA ALA A 252 -5.27 17.58 15.30
C ALA A 252 -5.99 18.80 14.72
N ALA A 253 -6.89 19.43 15.50
CA ALA A 253 -7.58 20.66 15.08
C ALA A 253 -6.59 21.83 14.89
N HIS A 254 -5.58 21.94 15.74
CA HIS A 254 -4.52 22.92 15.58
C HIS A 254 -3.72 22.68 14.28
N CYS A 255 -3.33 21.43 14.00
CA CYS A 255 -2.66 21.07 12.76
C CYS A 255 -3.50 21.45 11.53
N VAL A 256 -4.81 21.18 11.53
CA VAL A 256 -5.71 21.59 10.43
C VAL A 256 -5.74 23.10 10.26
N SER A 257 -5.81 23.85 11.35
CA SER A 257 -5.76 25.31 11.31
C SER A 257 -4.44 25.81 10.71
N VAL A 258 -3.31 25.21 11.11
CA VAL A 258 -1.99 25.56 10.56
C VAL A 258 -1.93 25.22 9.06
N MET A 259 -2.45 24.06 8.66
CA MET A 259 -2.52 23.65 7.25
C MET A 259 -3.36 24.62 6.40
N ARG A 260 -4.49 25.09 6.93
CA ARG A 260 -5.35 26.09 6.26
C ARG A 260 -4.60 27.40 6.04
N VAL A 261 -4.01 27.96 7.10
CA VAL A 261 -3.24 29.20 7.02
C VAL A 261 -2.05 29.06 6.06
N PHE A 262 -1.37 27.90 6.09
CA PHE A 262 -0.30 27.61 5.16
C PHE A 262 -0.80 27.59 3.71
N ALA A 263 -1.91 26.91 3.44
CA ALA A 263 -2.49 26.83 2.10
C ALA A 263 -2.91 28.21 1.57
N GLU A 264 -3.49 29.06 2.42
CA GLU A 264 -3.84 30.45 2.08
C GLU A 264 -2.60 31.27 1.73
N LYS A 265 -1.57 31.26 2.59
CA LYS A 265 -0.33 32.02 2.38
C LYS A 265 0.48 31.58 1.16
N ARG A 266 0.33 30.33 0.74
CA ARG A 266 1.05 29.75 -0.40
C ARG A 266 0.21 29.67 -1.67
N GLY A 267 -1.03 30.17 -1.68
CA GLY A 267 -1.92 30.09 -2.84
C GLY A 267 -2.30 28.66 -3.23
N LEU A 268 -2.34 27.74 -2.26
CA LEU A 268 -2.65 26.32 -2.47
C LEU A 268 -4.11 25.98 -2.15
N VAL A 269 -4.94 26.98 -1.87
CA VAL A 269 -6.34 26.79 -1.43
C VAL A 269 -7.13 25.98 -2.45
N GLU A 270 -7.06 26.30 -3.74
CA GLU A 270 -7.80 25.57 -4.79
C GLU A 270 -7.45 24.08 -4.83
N LYS A 271 -6.19 23.73 -4.55
CA LYS A 271 -5.70 22.35 -4.58
C LYS A 271 -6.04 21.58 -3.29
N LEU A 272 -6.00 22.25 -2.14
CA LEU A 272 -6.03 21.58 -0.83
C LEU A 272 -7.35 21.78 -0.06
N ALA A 273 -8.20 22.70 -0.46
CA ALA A 273 -9.41 23.05 0.28
C ALA A 273 -10.30 21.84 0.54
N HIS A 274 -10.50 20.98 -0.47
CA HIS A 274 -11.31 19.78 -0.32
C HIS A 274 -10.73 18.83 0.74
N SER A 275 -9.45 18.45 0.62
CA SER A 275 -8.81 17.54 1.57
C SER A 275 -8.69 18.12 2.99
N ILE A 276 -8.44 19.43 3.12
CA ILE A 276 -8.45 20.10 4.43
C ILE A 276 -9.84 20.03 5.05
N SER A 277 -10.89 20.24 4.27
CA SER A 277 -12.28 20.17 4.75
C SER A 277 -12.67 18.74 5.15
N GLU A 278 -12.26 17.74 4.38
CA GLU A 278 -12.47 16.32 4.73
C GLU A 278 -11.76 15.98 6.05
N PHE A 279 -10.52 16.42 6.21
CA PHE A 279 -9.77 16.17 7.45
C PHE A 279 -10.40 16.92 8.64
N GLU A 280 -10.85 18.16 8.45
CA GLU A 280 -11.56 18.92 9.47
C GLU A 280 -12.86 18.21 9.91
N ALA A 281 -13.65 17.73 8.95
CA ALA A 281 -14.85 16.95 9.22
C ALA A 281 -14.53 15.67 10.01
N ALA A 282 -13.44 14.97 9.65
CA ALA A 282 -12.99 13.78 10.36
C ALA A 282 -12.54 14.10 11.80
N VAL A 283 -11.80 15.19 12.01
CA VAL A 283 -11.38 15.64 13.36
C VAL A 283 -12.58 16.01 14.23
N VAL A 284 -13.59 16.67 13.66
CA VAL A 284 -14.83 16.99 14.36
C VAL A 284 -15.59 15.72 14.74
N ALA A 285 -15.69 14.75 13.82
CA ALA A 285 -16.34 13.47 14.06
C ALA A 285 -15.62 12.60 15.11
N ALA A 286 -14.30 12.77 15.26
CA ALA A 286 -13.48 12.06 16.25
C ALA A 286 -13.60 12.61 17.68
N ARG A 287 -14.36 13.70 17.90
CA ARG A 287 -14.58 14.25 19.25
C ARG A 287 -15.24 13.19 20.14
N PRO A 288 -14.75 13.00 21.38
CA PRO A 288 -15.39 12.09 22.31
C PRO A 288 -16.84 12.56 22.56
N PRO A 289 -17.80 11.63 22.72
CA PRO A 289 -19.17 11.99 23.03
C PRO A 289 -19.21 12.86 24.29
N ARG A 290 -20.00 13.95 24.25
CA ARG A 290 -20.19 14.81 25.42
C ARG A 290 -20.77 13.96 26.55
N ARG A 291 -19.96 13.68 27.56
CA ARG A 291 -20.40 12.98 28.78
C ARG A 291 -21.42 13.89 29.46
N GLN A 292 -22.66 13.42 29.62
CA GLN A 292 -23.65 14.15 30.40
C GLN A 292 -23.11 14.30 31.83
N MET A 293 -22.77 15.53 32.21
CA MET A 293 -22.25 15.82 33.54
C MET A 293 -23.42 15.73 34.54
N LYS A 294 -23.16 15.17 35.72
CA LYS A 294 -24.17 15.19 36.78
C LYS A 294 -24.31 16.63 37.27
N ILE A 295 -25.51 17.04 37.67
CA ILE A 295 -25.76 18.42 38.17
C ILE A 295 -24.85 18.79 39.36
N THR A 296 -24.37 17.80 40.09
CA THR A 296 -23.39 17.94 41.19
C THR A 296 -22.01 18.43 40.74
N ASP A 297 -21.63 18.19 39.49
CA ASP A 297 -20.34 18.64 38.93
C ASP A 297 -20.35 20.15 38.64
N PHE A 298 -21.54 20.75 38.52
CA PHE A 298 -21.72 22.19 38.31
C PHE A 298 -21.55 22.99 39.61
N ILE A 299 -22.03 22.44 40.73
CA ILE A 299 -22.01 23.10 42.05
C ILE A 299 -20.59 23.16 42.65
N ARG A 300 -19.65 22.30 42.21
CA ARG A 300 -18.25 22.30 42.68
C ARG A 300 -17.33 23.32 42.00
N ARG A 301 -17.81 24.05 40.98
CA ARG A 301 -17.03 25.09 40.28
C ARG A 301 -17.48 26.52 40.62
N SER A 302 -18.34 26.69 41.62
CA SER A 302 -18.79 27.99 42.15
C SER A 302 -18.06 28.35 43.43
#